data_AF-A0A1J5RER5-F1
#
_entry.id   AF-A0A1J5RER5-F1
#
_cell.length_a   1.000
_cell.length_b   1.000
_cell.length_c   1.000
_cell.angle_alpha   90.00
_cell.angle_beta   90.00
_cell.angle_gamma   90.00
#
_symmetry.space_group_name_H-M   'P 1'
#
loop_
_entity.id
_entity.type
_entity.pdbx_description
1 polymer ?
#
loop_
_entity_poly.entity_id
_entity_poly.type
_entity_poly.pdbx_seq_one_letter_code
_entity_poly.pdbx_strand_id
1 'polypeptide(L)'
;MRRLTRALFWLIGLPLAVLLVVFALSNRQSLTLAFWPLPDGFVVPAYAAVLLPLLIGLVIGLLAGSARRMAARARASALARRVSVLERDLEAARAAPAPSTTVAEDPAGKTLLPL
;
A
#
# COMPACT_ATOMS: atom_id res chain seq x y z
N MET A 1 1.82 -13.33 11.35
CA MET A 1 2.43 -13.07 10.01
C MET A 1 3.54 -12.01 9.98
N ARG A 2 3.47 -10.91 10.77
CA ARG A 2 4.52 -9.84 10.78
C ARG A 2 5.92 -10.30 11.23
N ARG A 3 6.03 -11.31 12.10
CA ARG A 3 7.33 -11.84 12.57
C ARG A 3 8.03 -12.69 11.49
N LEU A 4 7.26 -13.44 10.70
CA LEU A 4 7.77 -14.29 9.62
C LEU A 4 8.40 -13.45 8.49
N THR A 5 7.76 -12.35 8.11
CA THR A 5 8.30 -11.40 7.12
C THR A 5 9.55 -10.70 7.64
N ARG A 6 9.63 -10.40 8.94
CA ARG A 6 10.82 -9.80 9.55
C ARG A 6 11.99 -10.78 9.64
N ALA A 7 11.71 -12.05 9.94
CA ALA A 7 12.71 -13.12 9.96
C ALA A 7 13.25 -13.39 8.56
N LEU A 8 12.39 -13.47 7.54
CA LEU A 8 12.83 -13.68 6.15
C LEU A 8 13.66 -12.49 5.63
N PHE A 9 13.27 -11.28 6.00
CA PHE A 9 14.06 -10.08 5.69
C PHE A 9 15.45 -10.12 6.35
N TRP A 10 15.55 -10.57 7.60
CA TRP A 10 16.84 -10.75 8.28
C TRP A 10 17.65 -11.90 7.69
N LEU A 11 17.00 -12.99 7.29
CA LEU A 11 17.64 -14.16 6.70
C LEU A 11 18.31 -13.85 5.36
N ILE A 12 17.76 -12.92 4.58
CA ILE A 12 18.31 -12.52 3.28
C ILE A 12 19.17 -11.27 3.41
N GLY A 13 18.72 -10.28 4.19
CA GLY A 13 19.39 -9.00 4.36
C GLY A 13 20.73 -9.11 5.10
N LEU A 14 20.82 -9.97 6.13
CA LEU A 14 22.05 -10.16 6.89
C LEU A 14 23.18 -10.79 6.04
N PRO A 15 23.00 -11.94 5.37
CA PRO A 15 24.05 -12.50 4.53
C PRO A 15 24.37 -11.59 3.34
N LEU A 16 23.38 -10.89 2.77
CA LEU A 16 23.65 -9.88 1.74
C LEU A 16 24.54 -8.76 2.29
N ALA A 17 24.26 -8.24 3.47
CA ALA A 17 25.10 -7.21 4.10
C ALA A 17 26.53 -7.72 4.37
N VAL A 18 26.68 -8.95 4.86
CA VAL A 18 28.00 -9.57 5.05
C VAL A 18 28.74 -9.68 3.71
N LEU A 19 28.06 -10.13 2.65
CA LEU A 19 28.63 -10.24 1.31
C LEU A 19 29.12 -8.88 0.80
N LEU A 20 28.34 -7.82 1.01
CA LEU A 20 28.71 -6.46 0.63
C LEU A 20 29.91 -5.95 1.42
N VAL A 21 30.00 -6.23 2.72
CA VAL A 21 31.16 -5.87 3.55
C VAL A 21 32.41 -6.61 3.10
N VAL A 22 32.32 -7.93 2.87
CA VAL A 22 33.45 -8.74 2.37
C VAL A 22 33.88 -8.26 0.99
N PHE A 23 32.93 -7.99 0.09
CA PHE A 23 33.21 -7.41 -1.22
C PHE A 23 33.93 -6.07 -1.07
N ALA A 24 33.51 -5.22 -0.13
CA ALA A 24 34.13 -3.91 0.09
C ALA A 24 35.54 -4.00 0.66
N LEU A 25 35.78 -4.91 1.60
CA LEU A 25 37.10 -5.14 2.17
C LEU A 25 38.06 -5.76 1.16
N SER A 26 37.60 -6.70 0.34
CA SER A 26 38.42 -7.39 -0.66
C SER A 26 38.66 -6.54 -1.91
N ASN A 27 37.72 -5.68 -2.28
CA ASN A 27 37.79 -4.84 -3.48
C ASN A 27 37.99 -3.37 -3.10
N ARG A 28 39.05 -3.10 -2.34
CA ARG A 28 39.55 -1.73 -2.08
C ARG A 28 40.35 -1.14 -3.24
N GLN A 29 40.54 -1.91 -4.31
CA GLN A 29 41.15 -1.45 -5.54
C GLN A 29 40.41 -0.25 -6.12
N SER A 30 41.16 0.72 -6.63
CA SER A 30 40.62 1.89 -7.31
C SER A 30 40.22 1.51 -8.74
N LEU A 31 38.97 1.77 -9.11
CA LEU A 31 38.47 1.68 -10.48
C LEU A 31 38.35 3.07 -11.08
N THR A 32 38.83 3.20 -12.31
CA THR A 32 38.63 4.42 -13.10
C THR A 32 37.35 4.27 -13.92
N LEU A 33 36.32 5.01 -13.55
CA LEU A 33 35.10 5.15 -14.34
C LEU A 33 35.35 6.17 -15.45
N ALA A 34 35.60 5.69 -16.66
CA ALA A 34 35.65 6.55 -17.83
C ALA A 34 34.22 6.83 -18.31
N PHE A 35 33.83 8.09 -18.29
CA PHE A 35 32.56 8.54 -18.85
C PHE A 35 32.84 9.21 -20.17
N TRP A 36 32.37 8.65 -21.29
CA TRP A 36 32.43 9.37 -22.56
C TRP A 36 31.39 10.51 -22.53
N PRO A 37 31.70 11.75 -22.96
CA PRO A 37 32.91 12.25 -23.63
C PRO A 37 33.95 12.93 -22.71
N LEU A 38 33.86 12.74 -21.39
CA LEU A 38 34.77 13.37 -20.43
C LEU A 38 36.22 12.86 -20.61
N PRO A 39 37.22 13.76 -20.65
CA PRO A 39 38.62 13.38 -20.81
C PRO A 39 39.20 12.71 -19.57
N ASP A 40 38.75 13.11 -18.37
CA ASP A 40 39.21 12.56 -17.10
C ASP A 40 38.19 11.57 -16.53
N GLY A 41 38.66 10.35 -16.27
CA GLY A 41 37.87 9.32 -15.60
C GLY A 41 37.79 9.56 -14.09
N PHE A 42 36.64 9.23 -13.48
CA PHE A 42 36.48 9.30 -12.04
C PHE A 42 37.10 8.08 -11.37
N VAL A 43 38.12 8.32 -10.55
CA VAL A 43 38.72 7.26 -9.73
C VAL A 43 37.87 7.06 -8.48
N VAL A 44 37.23 5.90 -8.39
CA VAL A 44 36.43 5.51 -7.23
C VAL A 44 36.84 4.12 -6.77
N PRO A 45 36.81 3.82 -5.46
CA PRO A 45 37.00 2.45 -5.01
C PRO A 45 35.94 1.53 -5.62
N ALA A 46 36.34 0.34 -6.05
CA ALA A 46 35.45 -0.64 -6.69
C ALA A 46 34.19 -0.91 -5.87
N TYR A 47 34.36 -1.00 -4.56
CA TYR A 47 33.25 -1.20 -3.64
C TYR A 47 32.24 -0.07 -3.69
N ALA A 48 32.68 1.18 -3.77
CA ALA A 48 31.78 2.34 -3.76
C ALA A 48 30.94 2.38 -5.03
N ALA A 49 31.53 2.04 -6.19
CA ALA A 49 30.84 1.98 -7.46
C ALA A 49 29.68 0.98 -7.49
N VAL A 50 29.76 -0.11 -6.71
CA VAL A 50 28.72 -1.16 -6.66
C VAL A 50 27.79 -0.97 -5.45
N LEU A 51 28.33 -0.72 -4.25
CA LEU A 51 27.54 -0.65 -3.03
C LEU A 51 26.62 0.58 -3.00
N LEU A 52 27.05 1.76 -3.48
CA LEU A 52 26.20 2.95 -3.45
C LEU A 52 24.91 2.76 -4.26
N PRO A 53 24.95 2.43 -5.56
CA PRO A 53 23.72 2.28 -6.34
C PRO A 53 22.85 1.13 -5.82
N LEU A 54 23.44 0.05 -5.31
CA LEU A 54 22.68 -1.02 -4.67
C LEU A 54 21.96 -0.54 -3.40
N LEU A 55 22.65 0.20 -2.54
CA LEU A 55 22.08 0.76 -1.32
C LEU A 55 20.96 1.75 -1.64
N ILE A 56 21.18 2.63 -2.62
CA ILE A 56 20.17 3.59 -3.08
C ILE A 56 18.95 2.86 -3.62
N GLY A 57 19.15 1.86 -4.50
CA GLY A 57 18.07 1.04 -5.04
C GLY A 57 17.29 0.30 -3.97
N LEU A 58 17.97 -0.24 -2.95
CA LEU A 58 17.35 -0.89 -1.79
C LEU A 58 16.48 0.08 -0.99
N VAL A 59 17.01 1.27 -0.67
CA VAL A 59 16.28 2.30 0.08
C VAL A 59 15.04 2.74 -0.70
N ILE A 60 15.18 3.01 -2.00
CA ILE A 60 14.05 3.37 -2.87
C ILE A 60 13.00 2.24 -2.89
N GLY A 61 13.44 0.99 -3.06
CA GLY A 61 12.55 -0.18 -3.05
C GLY A 61 11.78 -0.34 -1.73
N LEU A 62 12.45 -0.15 -0.59
CA LEU A 62 11.85 -0.19 0.74
C LEU A 62 10.81 0.93 0.94
N LEU A 63 11.14 2.15 0.53
CA LEU A 63 10.23 3.30 0.61
C LEU A 63 9.02 3.11 -0.30
N ALA A 64 9.22 2.68 -1.55
CA ALA A 64 8.14 2.42 -2.50
C ALA A 64 7.22 1.27 -2.03
N GLY A 65 7.79 0.19 -1.49
CA GLY A 65 7.03 -0.96 -0.99
C GLY A 65 6.23 -0.65 0.28
N SER A 66 6.79 0.17 1.18
CA SER A 66 6.11 0.58 2.42
C SER A 66 4.96 1.56 2.18
N ALA A 67 5.10 2.48 1.22
CA ALA A 67 4.05 3.41 0.83
C ALA A 67 2.76 2.70 0.38
N ARG A 68 2.87 1.66 -0.45
CA ARG A 68 1.73 0.86 -0.93
C ARG A 68 0.98 0.17 0.22
N ARG A 69 1.73 -0.37 1.20
CA ARG A 69 1.16 -1.01 2.40
C ARG A 69 0.45 -0.01 3.31
N MET A 70 1.00 1.19 3.49
CA MET A 70 0.35 2.25 4.25
C MET A 70 -0.94 2.71 3.59
N ALA A 71 -0.93 2.95 2.27
CA ALA A 71 -2.11 3.35 1.52
C ALA A 71 -3.23 2.29 1.58
N ALA A 72 -2.89 1.01 1.45
CA ALA A 72 -3.85 -0.08 1.59
C ALA A 72 -4.49 -0.11 2.99
N ARG A 73 -3.71 0.18 4.04
CA ARG A 73 -4.20 0.21 5.41
C ARG A 73 -5.11 1.41 5.69
N ALA A 74 -4.79 2.58 5.13
CA ALA A 74 -5.65 3.76 5.19
C ALA A 74 -7.00 3.53 4.48
N ARG A 75 -6.97 2.89 3.31
CA ARG A 75 -8.17 2.49 2.57
C ARG A 75 -9.02 1.50 3.37
N ALA A 76 -8.41 0.49 3.98
CA ALA A 76 -9.13 -0.47 4.82
C ALA A 76 -9.88 0.23 5.98
N SER A 77 -9.27 1.21 6.66
CA SER A 77 -9.94 1.99 7.69
C SER A 77 -11.08 2.87 7.16
N ALA A 78 -10.94 3.42 5.95
CA ALA A 78 -11.99 4.21 5.32
C ALA A 78 -13.18 3.34 4.89
N LEU A 79 -12.94 2.15 4.34
CA LEU A 79 -14.00 1.20 4.00
C LEU A 79 -14.72 0.69 5.26
N ALA A 80 -13.99 0.37 6.32
CA ALA A 80 -14.60 -0.09 7.58
C ALA A 80 -15.59 0.93 8.16
N ARG A 81 -15.27 2.24 8.09
CA ARG A 81 -16.20 3.30 8.49
C ARG A 81 -17.44 3.35 7.61
N ARG A 82 -17.28 3.23 6.30
CA ARG A 82 -18.42 3.22 5.36
C ARG A 82 -19.36 2.04 5.60
N VAL A 83 -18.80 0.85 5.85
CA VAL A 83 -19.58 -0.33 6.20
C VAL A 83 -20.37 -0.08 7.49
N SER A 84 -19.74 0.45 8.53
CA SER A 84 -20.46 0.74 9.80
C SER A 84 -21.57 1.78 9.69
N VAL A 85 -21.46 2.72 8.74
CA VAL A 85 -22.52 3.71 8.47
C VAL A 85 -23.67 3.04 7.71
N LEU A 86 -23.36 2.27 6.66
CA LEU A 86 -24.37 1.53 5.89
C LEU A 86 -25.13 0.52 6.76
N GLU A 87 -24.44 -0.16 7.68
CA GLU A 87 -25.08 -1.07 8.65
C GLU A 87 -26.08 -0.33 9.54
N ARG A 88 -25.73 0.86 10.05
CA ARG A 88 -26.64 1.70 10.86
C ARG A 88 -27.82 2.21 10.05
N ASP A 89 -27.61 2.60 8.80
CA ASP A 89 -28.67 3.08 7.91
C ASP A 89 -29.66 1.95 7.60
N LEU A 90 -29.16 0.72 7.39
CA LEU A 90 -30.00 -0.47 7.22
C LEU A 90 -30.77 -0.82 8.49
N GLU A 91 -30.15 -0.72 9.66
CA GLU A 91 -30.82 -0.94 10.94
C GLU A 91 -31.91 0.12 11.19
N ALA A 92 -31.64 1.39 10.89
CA ALA A 92 -32.61 2.48 10.99
C ALA A 92 -33.77 2.29 10.00
N ALA A 93 -33.49 1.89 8.76
CA ALA A 93 -34.53 1.62 7.76
C ALA A 93 -35.38 0.38 8.09
N ARG A 94 -34.82 -0.61 8.79
CA ARG A 94 -35.56 -1.78 9.28
C ARG A 94 -36.36 -1.49 10.55
N ALA A 95 -35.88 -0.59 11.41
CA ALA A 95 -36.57 -0.16 12.62
C ALA A 95 -37.68 0.87 12.33
N ALA A 96 -37.59 1.56 11.18
CA ALA A 96 -38.70 2.36 10.69
C ALA A 96 -39.88 1.43 10.38
N PRO A 97 -41.05 1.63 11.01
CA PRO A 97 -42.24 0.85 10.70
C PRO A 97 -42.55 1.03 9.22
N ALA A 98 -42.76 -0.10 8.52
CA ALA A 98 -43.06 -0.12 7.10
C ALA A 98 -44.08 0.99 6.78
N PRO A 99 -43.82 1.85 5.78
CA PRO A 99 -44.83 2.82 5.38
C PRO A 99 -46.04 1.97 5.03
N SER A 100 -47.10 2.14 5.82
CA SER A 100 -48.43 1.69 5.49
C SER A 100 -48.60 2.05 4.03
N THR A 101 -48.64 1.02 3.18
CA THR A 101 -49.00 1.21 1.79
C THR A 101 -50.41 1.77 1.89
N THR A 102 -50.53 3.09 1.79
CA THR A 102 -51.78 3.79 1.51
C THR A 102 -52.13 3.43 0.07
N VAL A 103 -52.49 2.16 -0.12
CA VAL A 103 -53.48 1.76 -1.10
C VAL A 103 -54.80 2.30 -0.56
N ALA A 104 -55.49 3.09 -1.39
CA ALA A 104 -56.77 3.77 -1.13
C ALA A 104 -56.66 4.94 -0.13
N GLU A 105 -56.98 6.18 -0.54
CA GLU A 105 -58.33 6.55 -0.96
C GLU A 105 -58.29 7.65 -2.03
N ASP A 106 -58.78 7.31 -3.22
CA ASP A 106 -59.13 8.23 -4.31
C ASP A 106 -60.34 9.07 -3.85
N PRO A 107 -60.25 10.42 -3.82
CA PRO A 107 -61.33 11.30 -3.36
C PRO A 107 -62.39 11.53 -4.45
N ALA A 108 -62.73 10.50 -5.22
CA ALA A 108 -63.82 10.53 -6.18
C ALA A 108 -65.04 9.83 -5.59
N GLY A 109 -65.74 10.57 -4.71
CA GLY A 109 -67.05 10.21 -4.17
C GLY A 109 -67.99 9.72 -5.27
N LYS A 110 -68.20 8.41 -5.30
CA LYS A 110 -69.35 7.77 -5.94
C LYS A 110 -70.05 6.95 -4.88
N THR A 111 -70.85 7.66 -4.11
CA THR A 111 -71.79 7.09 -3.15
C THR A 111 -73.09 6.73 -3.90
N LEU A 112 -73.65 5.56 -3.54
CA LEU A 112 -75.06 5.11 -3.69
C LEU A 112 -75.43 4.53 -5.08
N LEU A 113 -76.12 3.39 -5.26
CA LEU A 113 -76.76 2.34 -4.43
C LEU A 113 -77.14 1.20 -5.42
N PRO A 114 -77.13 -0.10 -5.04
CA PRO A 114 -77.81 -1.15 -5.80
C PRO A 114 -79.23 -1.36 -5.25
N LEU A 115 -80.26 -1.09 -6.07
CA LEU A 115 -81.57 -1.78 -6.11
C LEU A 115 -82.35 -1.29 -7.33
#